data_AF-A0A1G7J9S4-F1
#
_entry.id   AF-A0A1G7J9S4-F1
#
_cell.length_a   1.000
_cell.length_b   1.000
_cell.length_c   1.000
_cell.angle_alpha   90.00
_cell.angle_beta   90.00
_cell.angle_gamma   90.00
#
_symmetry.space_group_name_H-M   'P 1'
#
loop_
_entity.id
_entity.type
_entity.pdbx_description
1 polymer ?
#
loop_
_entity_poly.entity_id
_entity_poly.type
_entity_poly.pdbx_seq_one_letter_code
_entity_poly.pdbx_strand_id
1 'polypeptide(L)' 'MATGEICSELLRLLKLQRHDFINHLQIIHAMLQLGRVEKALRYIEDLSRDQALVTDQLASHKELANCQRKTGT' A
#
# COMPACT_ATOMS: atom_id res chain seq x y z
N MET A 1 5.99 6.88 -28.09
CA MET A 1 5.10 6.43 -27.01
C MET A 1 5.83 6.67 -25.70
N ALA A 2 5.40 7.65 -24.90
CA ALA A 2 6.14 8.16 -23.75
C ALA A 2 5.95 7.27 -22.52
N THR A 3 6.65 6.14 -22.47
CA THR A 3 6.88 5.39 -21.23
C THR A 3 8.15 5.94 -20.60
N GLY A 4 8.08 6.94 -19.71
CA GLY A 4 9.33 7.57 -19.28
C GLY A 4 9.38 8.46 -18.04
N GLU A 5 8.27 8.81 -17.38
CA GLU A 5 8.35 9.61 -16.15
C GLU A 5 7.40 9.06 -15.08
N ILE A 6 7.82 7.98 -14.43
CA ILE A 6 7.19 7.58 -13.17
C ILE A 6 7.84 8.40 -12.06
N CYS A 7 7.06 9.27 -11.41
CA CYS A 7 7.51 10.03 -10.24
C CYS A 7 8.13 9.07 -9.22
N SER A 8 9.35 9.35 -8.76
CA SER A 8 10.02 8.51 -7.75
C SER A 8 9.18 8.35 -6.49
N GLU A 9 8.38 9.36 -6.15
CA GLU A 9 7.44 9.33 -5.05
C GLU A 9 6.27 8.38 -5.31
N LEU A 10 5.74 8.33 -6.53
CA LEU A 10 4.72 7.35 -6.90
C LEU A 10 5.25 5.91 -6.79
N LEU A 11 6.50 5.66 -7.23
CA LEU A 11 7.14 4.35 -7.03
C LEU A 11 7.33 4.01 -5.55
N ARG A 12 7.66 5.01 -4.71
CA ARG A 12 7.80 4.82 -3.26
C ARG A 12 6.46 4.46 -2.62
N LEU A 13 5.40 5.19 -2.95
CA LEU A 13 4.04 4.92 -2.47
C LEU A 13 3.56 3.53 -2.88
N LEU A 14 3.76 3.13 -4.14
CA LEU A 14 3.41 1.79 -4.61
C LEU A 14 4.20 0.69 -3.87
N LYS A 15 5.47 0.93 -3.54
CA LYS A 15 6.28 -0.01 -2.75
C LYS A 15 5.75 -0.16 -1.32
N LEU A 16 5.34 0.94 -0.69
CA LEU A 16 4.74 0.93 0.65
C LEU A 16 3.40 0.20 0.65
N GLN A 17 2.51 0.54 -0.27
CA GLN A 17 1.21 -0.14 -0.42
C GLN A 17 1.39 -1.65 -0.64
N ARG A 18 2.35 -2.04 -1.48
CA ARG A 18 2.67 -3.46 -1.71
C ARG A 18 3.18 -4.14 -0.45
N HIS A 19 4.04 -3.48 0.33
CA HIS A 19 4.54 -4.02 1.59
C HIS A 19 3.39 -4.31 2.56
N ASP A 20 2.49 -3.34 2.74
CA ASP A 20 1.39 -3.47 3.69
C ASP A 20 0.39 -4.53 3.24
N PHE A 21 0.09 -4.61 1.94
CA PHE A 21 -0.71 -5.70 1.37
C PHE A 21 -0.12 -7.09 1.68
N ILE A 22 1.20 -7.26 1.47
CA ILE A 22 1.88 -8.53 1.77
C ILE A 22 1.82 -8.82 3.27
N ASN A 23 2.03 -7.83 4.12
CA ASN A 23 1.97 -7.99 5.57
C ASN A 23 0.57 -8.44 6.04
N HIS A 24 -0.51 -7.83 5.52
CA HIS A 24 -1.87 -8.26 5.82
C HIS A 24 -2.14 -9.71 5.41
N LEU A 25 -1.65 -10.13 4.23
CA LEU A 25 -1.72 -11.53 3.81
C LEU A 25 -0.93 -12.47 4.72
N GLN A 26 0.27 -12.08 5.15
CA GLN A 26 1.09 -12.89 6.07
C GLN A 26 0.40 -13.08 7.43
N ILE A 27 -0.22 -12.03 7.95
CA ILE A 27 -0.98 -12.07 9.21
C ILE A 27 -2.17 -13.04 9.08
N ILE A 28 -2.94 -12.95 7.99
CA ILE A 28 -4.06 -13.87 7.71
C ILE A 28 -3.55 -15.30 7.61
N HIS A 29 -2.51 -15.54 6.81
CA HIS A 29 -1.92 -16.85 6.62
C HIS A 29 -1.46 -17.47 7.95
N ALA A 30 -0.75 -16.71 8.79
CA ALA A 30 -0.31 -17.16 10.10
C ALA A 30 -1.49 -17.51 11.02
N MET A 31 -2.56 -16.71 11.01
CA MET A 31 -3.77 -17.04 11.77
C MET A 31 -4.42 -18.34 11.30
N LEU A 32 -4.50 -18.58 10.00
CA LEU A 32 -5.03 -19.83 9.44
C LEU A 32 -4.15 -21.03 9.81
N GLN A 33 -2.82 -20.91 9.72
CA GLN A 33 -1.89 -21.97 10.11
C GLN A 33 -2.00 -22.35 11.60
N LEU A 34 -2.33 -21.38 12.46
CA LEU A 34 -2.55 -21.60 13.89
C LEU A 34 -3.96 -22.08 14.23
N GLY A 35 -4.81 -22.36 13.23
CA GLY A 35 -6.20 -22.76 13.42
C GLY A 35 -7.11 -21.66 13.98
N ARG A 36 -6.69 -20.39 13.94
CA ARG A 36 -7.44 -19.24 14.48
C ARG A 36 -8.38 -18.66 13.43
N VAL A 37 -9.24 -19.49 12.85
CA VAL A 37 -10.07 -19.15 11.68
C VAL A 37 -10.99 -17.96 11.95
N GLU A 38 -11.65 -17.90 13.11
CA GLU A 38 -12.57 -16.82 13.47
C GLU A 38 -11.84 -15.48 13.63
N LYS A 39 -10.57 -15.51 14.08
CA LYS A 39 -9.74 -14.30 14.14
C LYS A 39 -9.33 -13.85 12.74
N ALA A 40 -8.97 -14.78 11.85
CA ALA A 40 -8.66 -14.46 10.46
C ALA A 40 -9.88 -13.83 9.75
N LEU A 41 -11.08 -14.39 9.93
CA LEU A 41 -12.31 -13.88 9.34
C LEU A 41 -12.64 -12.46 9.84
N ARG A 42 -12.57 -12.22 11.17
CA ARG A 42 -12.75 -10.88 11.72
C ARG A 42 -11.72 -9.89 11.19
N TYR A 43 -10.46 -10.29 11.11
CA TYR A 43 -9.41 -9.44 10.56
C TYR A 43 -9.67 -9.06 9.10
N ILE A 44 -10.16 -9.99 8.28
CA ILE A 44 -10.56 -9.70 6.89
C ILE A 44 -11.76 -8.75 6.85
N GLU A 45 -12.76 -8.94 7.71
CA GLU A 45 -13.91 -8.06 7.80
C GLU A 45 -13.50 -6.64 8.21
N ASP A 46 -12.65 -6.51 9.23
CA ASP A 46 -12.09 -5.23 9.67
C ASP A 46 -11.29 -4.57 8.55
N LEU A 47 -10.41 -5.31 7.87
CA LEU A 47 -9.67 -4.81 6.70
C LEU A 47 -10.61 -4.33 5.59
N SER A 48 -11.70 -5.04 5.32
CA SER A 48 -12.64 -4.64 4.26
C SER A 48 -13.44 -3.36 4.59
N ARG A 49 -13.58 -3.04 5.88
CA ARG A 49 -14.29 -1.86 6.38
C ARG A 49 -13.34 -0.66 6.57
N ASP A 50 -12.05 -0.91 6.68
CA ASP A 50 -11.07 0.15 6.91
C ASP A 50 -10.72 0.91 5.63
N GLN A 51 -11.25 2.13 5.51
CA GLN A 51 -10.95 3.05 4.43
C GLN A 51 -9.47 3.53 4.43
N ALA A 52 -8.76 3.36 5.56
CA ALA A 52 -7.37 3.80 5.73
C ALA A 52 -6.35 2.96 4.94
N LEU A 53 -6.71 1.74 4.51
CA LEU A 53 -5.86 0.88 3.65
C LEU A 53 -5.42 1.54 2.34
N VAL A 54 -6.19 2.53 1.87
CA VAL A 54 -5.90 3.25 0.62
C VAL A 54 -5.74 4.74 0.84
N THR A 55 -6.42 5.34 1.83
CA THR A 55 -6.51 6.81 1.91
C THR A 55 -5.56 7.47 2.90
N ASP A 56 -5.24 6.87 4.05
CA ASP A 56 -4.51 7.59 5.11
C ASP A 56 -3.02 7.77 4.79
N GLN A 57 -2.41 6.76 4.16
CA GLN A 57 -1.00 6.79 3.74
C GLN A 57 -0.75 7.70 2.52
N LEU A 58 -1.78 7.91 1.69
CA LEU A 58 -1.72 8.89 0.59
C LEU A 58 -2.09 10.31 1.07
N ALA A 59 -2.99 10.44 2.05
CA ALA A 59 -3.43 11.74 2.55
C ALA A 59 -2.40 12.44 3.46
N SER A 60 -1.57 11.66 4.16
CA SER A 60 -0.47 12.18 4.98
C SER A 60 0.70 12.71 4.15
N HIS A 61 0.83 12.32 2.88
CA HIS A 61 1.86 12.82 1.95
C HIS A 61 1.33 13.91 1.03
N LYS A 62 0.82 15.00 1.63
CA LYS A 62 0.24 16.11 0.87
C LYS A 62 1.24 17.05 0.17
N GLU A 63 2.56 16.95 0.39
CA GLU A 63 3.49 18.02 -0.03
C GLU A 63 4.82 17.60 -0.67
N LEU A 64 4.89 16.61 -1.57
CA LEU A 64 6.09 16.43 -2.41
C LEU A 64 5.75 16.09 -3.87
N ALA A 65 4.89 16.92 -4.48
CA ALA A 65 4.77 16.95 -5.94
C ALA A 65 5.96 17.70 -6.56
N ASN A 66 7.18 17.15 -6.44
CA ASN A 66 8.32 17.61 -7.24
C ASN A 66 8.74 16.50 -8.19
N CYS A 67 7.87 16.20 -9.16
CA CYS A 67 8.24 15.46 -10.35
C CYS A 67 9.19 16.38 -11.14
N GLN A 68 10.49 16.32 -10.83
CA GLN A 68 11.46 17.18 -11.49
C GLN A 68 11.51 16.81 -12.97
N ARG A 69 11.08 17.75 -13.83
CA ARG A 69 11.41 17.73 -15.26
C ARG A 69 12.93 17.66 -15.35
N LYS A 70 13.49 16.51 -15.73
CA LYS A 70 14.85 16.51 -16.25
C LYS A 70 14.79 17.12 -17.62
N THR A 71 14.84 18.46 -17.68
CA THR A 71 15.18 19.17 -18.90
C THR A 71 16.54 18.65 -19.35
N GLY A 72 16.57 18.12 -20.57
CA GLY A 72 17.76 17.50 -21.14
C GLY A 72 18.99 18.39 -21.07
N THR A 73 20.14 17.75 -20.92
CA THR A 73 21.42 18.23 -21.43
C THR A 73 22.22 16.99 -21.84
#